data_AF-A0A7H8K6Q0-F1
#
_entry.id   AF-A0A7H8K6Q0-F1
#
_cell.length_a   1.000
_cell.length_b   1.000
_cell.length_c   1.000
_cell.angle_alpha   90.00
_cell.angle_beta   90.00
_cell.angle_gamma   90.00
#
_symmetry.space_group_name_H-M   'P 1'
#
loop_
_entity.id
_entity.type
_entity.pdbx_description
1 polymer ?
#
loop_
_entity_poly.entity_id
_entity_poly.type
_entity_poly.pdbx_seq_one_letter_code
_entity_poly.pdbx_strand_id
1 'polypeptide(L)' 'MAQRHAPVRPLWFCAACAHGWPCAPARVELAADYGPGRLLALDMADLLTEATADLTRLGAPPEPLYFYVRFLGWVRNPPR' A
#
# COMPACT_ATOMS: atom_id res chain seq x y z
N MET A 1 3.11 20.88 9.71
CA MET A 1 2.09 19.98 9.14
C MET A 1 2.66 18.57 9.15
N ALA A 2 1.96 17.59 9.72
CA ALA A 2 2.36 16.19 9.54
C ALA A 2 2.10 15.81 8.07
N GLN A 3 3.12 15.27 7.40
CA GLN A 3 2.97 14.78 6.02
C GLN A 3 2.02 13.58 6.03
N ARG A 4 1.04 13.52 5.11
CA ARG A 4 0.16 12.35 4.98
C ARG A 4 0.97 11.11 4.63
N HIS A 5 0.58 9.93 5.13
CA HIS A 5 1.20 8.67 4.77
C HIS A 5 0.73 8.18 3.38
N ALA A 6 1.04 8.96 2.35
CA ALA A 6 0.68 8.74 0.96
C ALA A 6 1.79 8.00 0.17
N PRO A 7 1.45 7.30 -0.93
CA PRO A 7 2.44 6.65 -1.79
C PRO A 7 3.20 7.67 -2.64
N VAL A 8 4.52 7.48 -2.73
CA VAL A 8 5.39 8.15 -3.70
C VAL A 8 5.66 7.19 -4.85
N ARG A 9 5.07 7.48 -6.02
CA ARG A 9 5.30 6.70 -7.25
C ARG A 9 6.49 7.25 -8.03
N PRO A 10 7.21 6.42 -8.82
CA PRO A 10 7.00 4.99 -9.06
C PRO A 10 7.68 4.06 -8.05
N LEU A 11 8.27 4.59 -6.97
CA LEU A 11 9.06 3.81 -6.01
C LEU A 11 8.23 3.12 -4.93
N TRP A 12 6.98 3.54 -4.75
CA TRP A 12 6.03 3.05 -3.76
C TRP A 12 6.54 3.11 -2.31
N PHE A 13 7.30 4.16 -1.98
CA PHE A 13 7.63 4.50 -0.59
C PHE A 13 6.61 5.49 -0.01
N CYS A 14 6.57 5.59 1.30
CA CYS A 14 5.70 6.51 2.00
C CYS A 14 6.32 7.90 2.06
N ALA A 15 5.58 8.93 1.65
CA ALA A 15 6.03 10.31 1.68
C ALA A 15 6.36 10.81 3.10
N ALA A 16 5.70 10.27 4.13
CA ALA A 16 5.85 10.73 5.51
C ALA A 16 7.00 10.05 6.27
N CYS A 17 7.24 8.76 6.00
CA CYS A 17 8.18 7.98 6.81
C CYS A 17 9.21 7.17 6.00
N ALA A 18 9.26 7.31 4.67
CA ALA A 18 10.17 6.64 3.75
C ALA A 18 10.14 5.09 3.75
N HIS A 19 9.31 4.46 4.58
CA HIS A 19 9.08 3.02 4.54
C HIS A 19 8.29 2.64 3.29
N GLY A 20 8.26 1.34 2.95
CA GLY A 20 7.38 0.85 1.91
C GLY A 20 5.91 1.18 2.17
N TRP A 21 5.25 1.85 1.22
CA TRP A 21 3.81 2.12 1.24
C TRP A 21 3.00 0.90 0.71
N PRO A 22 1.94 0.41 1.37
CA PRO A 22 1.34 0.93 2.60
C PRO A 22 2.17 0.59 3.83
N CYS A 23 2.63 1.63 4.52
CA CYS A 23 3.31 1.53 5.80
C CYS A 23 2.28 1.39 6.93
N ALA A 24 2.69 0.99 8.15
CA ALA A 24 1.75 0.73 9.23
C ALA A 24 0.77 1.90 9.52
N PRO A 25 1.21 3.17 9.59
CA PRO A 25 0.28 4.29 9.76
C PRO A 25 -0.67 4.49 8.56
N ALA A 26 -0.18 4.33 7.33
CA ALA A 26 -1.03 4.40 6.12
C ALA A 26 -2.17 3.37 6.19
N ARG A 27 -1.91 2.16 6.72
CA ARG A 27 -2.93 1.11 6.84
C ARG A 27 -4.02 1.50 7.83
N VAL A 28 -3.66 2.18 8.93
CA VAL A 28 -4.63 2.71 9.91
C VAL A 28 -5.44 3.83 9.27
N GLU A 29 -4.79 4.78 8.58
CA GLU A 29 -5.46 5.87 7.85
C GLU A 29 -6.46 5.32 6.82
N LEU A 30 -6.02 4.40 5.95
CA LEU A 30 -6.86 3.76 4.94
C LEU A 30 -8.03 2.97 5.56
N ALA A 31 -7.80 2.27 6.66
CA ALA A 31 -8.84 1.54 7.37
C ALA A 31 -9.88 2.47 7.99
N ALA A 32 -9.46 3.64 8.49
CA ALA A 32 -10.37 4.66 9.01
C ALA A 32 -11.19 5.31 7.89
N ASP A 33 -10.57 5.58 6.74
CA ASP A 33 -11.21 6.26 5.60
C ASP A 33 -12.21 5.37 4.86
N TYR A 34 -11.86 4.11 4.59
CA TYR A 34 -12.71 3.17 3.84
C TYR A 34 -13.59 2.28 4.74
N GLY A 35 -13.18 2.07 5.99
CA GLY A 35 -13.68 0.98 6.82
C GLY A 35 -13.14 -0.40 6.37
N PRO A 36 -13.31 -1.44 7.20
CA PRO A 36 -13.03 -2.81 6.78
C PRO A 36 -13.97 -3.24 5.65
N GLY A 37 -13.45 -3.95 4.64
CA GLY A 37 -14.29 -4.69 3.70
C GLY A 37 -13.87 -4.61 2.23
N ARG A 38 -14.88 -4.77 1.35
CA ARG A 38 -14.68 -5.00 -0.09
C ARG A 38 -14.06 -3.81 -0.81
N LEU A 39 -14.42 -2.58 -0.47
CA LEU A 39 -13.92 -1.38 -1.16
C LEU A 39 -12.41 -1.19 -0.93
N LEU A 40 -11.97 -1.29 0.32
CA LEU A 40 -10.54 -1.27 0.66
C LEU A 40 -9.76 -2.38 -0.06
N ALA A 41 -10.32 -3.59 -0.11
CA ALA A 41 -9.68 -4.72 -0.78
C ALA A 41 -9.53 -4.51 -2.30
N LEU A 42 -10.53 -3.91 -2.95
CA LEU A 42 -10.47 -3.59 -4.39
C LEU A 42 -9.41 -2.52 -4.66
N ASP A 43 -9.44 -1.42 -3.90
CA ASP A 43 -8.48 -0.32 -4.06
C ASP A 43 -7.04 -0.80 -3.83
N MET A 44 -6.79 -1.61 -2.79
CA MET A 44 -5.47 -2.18 -2.54
C MET A 44 -5.02 -3.18 -3.62
N ALA A 45 -5.95 -3.88 -4.28
CA ALA A 45 -5.61 -4.79 -5.38
C ALA A 45 -5.23 -4.03 -6.66
N ASP A 46 -5.93 -2.93 -6.95
CA ASP A 46 -5.60 -2.05 -8.07
C ASP A 46 -4.20 -1.42 -7.84
N LEU A 47 -3.95 -0.89 -6.64
CA LEU A 47 -2.65 -0.32 -6.29
C LEU A 47 -1.51 -1.35 -6.26
N LEU A 48 -1.77 -2.60 -5.86
CA LEU A 48 -0.80 -3.69 -5.97
C LEU A 48 -0.39 -3.92 -7.44
N THR A 49 -1.36 -3.90 -8.35
CA THR A 49 -1.13 -4.09 -9.78
C THR A 49 -0.31 -2.94 -10.35
N GLU A 50 -0.65 -1.71 -10.00
CA GLU A 50 0.12 -0.52 -10.38
C GLU A 50 1.55 -0.55 -9.82
N ALA A 51 1.73 -0.93 -8.56
CA ALA A 51 3.03 -1.02 -7.92
C ALA A 51 3.94 -2.05 -8.57
N THR A 52 3.38 -3.21 -8.90
CA THR A 52 4.08 -4.26 -9.61
C THR A 52 4.52 -3.79 -10.99
N ALA A 53 3.64 -3.11 -11.73
CA ALA A 53 3.96 -2.57 -13.05
C ALA A 53 5.05 -1.49 -12.99
N ASP A 54 4.94 -0.54 -12.06
CA ASP A 54 5.91 0.55 -11.88
C ASP A 54 7.31 0.02 -11.54
N LEU A 55 7.40 -0.90 -10.57
CA LEU A 55 8.69 -1.46 -10.14
C LEU A 55 9.31 -2.39 -11.19
N THR A 56 8.48 -3.13 -11.94
CA THR A 56 8.95 -3.92 -13.08
C THR A 56 9.55 -3.03 -14.17
N ARG A 57 8.93 -1.87 -14.48
CA ARG A 57 9.49 -0.89 -15.44
C ARG A 57 10.82 -0.30 -14.98
N LEU A 58 11.03 -0.20 -13.66
CA LEU A 58 12.30 0.24 -13.07
C LEU A 58 13.39 -0.84 -13.05
N GLY A 59 13.10 -2.06 -13.56
CA GLY A 59 14.05 -3.18 -13.54
C GLY A 59 14.20 -3.84 -12.17
N ALA A 60 13.28 -3.57 -11.24
CA ALA A 60 13.27 -4.11 -9.88
C ALA A 60 11.92 -4.79 -9.58
N PRO A 61 11.55 -5.86 -10.31
CA PRO A 61 10.27 -6.53 -10.11
C PRO A 61 10.14 -6.99 -8.65
N PRO A 62 9.01 -6.70 -7.99
CA PRO A 62 8.84 -7.03 -6.58
C PRO A 62 8.72 -8.54 -6.37
N GLU A 63 9.11 -9.00 -5.18
CA GLU A 63 8.81 -10.37 -4.76
C GLU A 63 7.27 -10.50 -4.56
N PRO A 64 6.59 -11.42 -5.28
CA PRO A 64 5.14 -11.47 -5.32
C PRO A 64 4.47 -11.63 -3.95
N LEU A 65 4.97 -12.53 -3.10
CA LEU A 65 4.35 -12.81 -1.80
C LEU A 65 4.50 -11.61 -0.84
N TYR A 66 5.67 -10.98 -0.82
CA TYR A 66 5.95 -9.80 -0.01
C TYR A 66 5.02 -8.65 -0.36
N PHE A 67 4.81 -8.38 -1.66
CA PHE A 67 3.89 -7.33 -2.10
C PHE A 67 2.42 -7.68 -1.84
N TYR A 68 2.04 -8.94 -2.08
CA TYR A 68 0.70 -9.41 -1.72
C TYR A 68 0.40 -9.20 -0.23
N VAL A 69 1.30 -9.63 0.67
CA VAL A 69 1.12 -9.45 2.11
C VAL A 69 1.09 -7.97 2.51
N ARG A 70 1.92 -7.14 1.86
CA ARG A 70 1.99 -5.70 2.14
C ARG A 70 0.72 -4.94 1.74
N PHE A 71 0.15 -5.23 0.57
CA PHE A 71 -1.06 -4.55 0.07
C PHE A 71 -2.36 -5.20 0.58
N LEU A 72 -2.46 -6.54 0.53
CA LEU A 72 -3.70 -7.28 0.78
C LEU A 72 -3.68 -8.13 2.06
N GLY A 73 -2.51 -8.40 2.64
CA GLY A 73 -2.39 -9.29 3.82
C GLY A 73 -3.13 -8.82 5.07
N TRP A 74 -3.51 -7.54 5.14
CA TRP A 74 -4.14 -6.93 6.29
C TRP A 74 -5.59 -6.48 6.05
N VAL A 75 -6.09 -6.42 4.81
CA VAL A 75 -7.40 -5.80 4.52
C VAL A 75 -8.60 -6.53 5.13
N ARG A 76 -8.46 -7.84 5.40
CA ARG A 76 -9.49 -8.65 6.10
C ARG A 76 -9.53 -8.42 7.61
N ASN A 77 -8.42 -7.98 8.18
CA ASN A 77 -8.29 -7.67 9.61
C ASN A 77 -7.46 -6.39 9.75
N PRO A 78 -8.04 -5.23 9.39
CA PRO A 78 -7.27 -4.01 9.35
C PRO A 78 -6.81 -3.58 10.75
N PRO A 79 -5.63 -2.95 10.84
CA PRO A 79 -5.17 -2.39 12.10
C PRO A 79 -6.15 -1.29 12.55
N ARG A 80 -6.32 -1.17 13.87
CA ARG A 80 -7.13 -0.14 14.51
C ARG A 80 -6.25 1.00 15.01
#